data_AF-A0A1Q7MIQ3-F1
#
_entry.id   AF-A0A1Q7MIQ3-F1
#
_cell.length_a   1.000
_cell.length_b   1.000
_cell.length_c   1.000
_cell.angle_alpha   90.00
_cell.angle_beta   90.00
_cell.angle_gamma   90.00
#
_symmetry.space_group_name_H-M   'P 1'
#
loop_
_entity.id
_entity.type
_entity.pdbx_description
1 polymer ?
#
loop_
_entity_poly.entity_id
_entity_poly.type
_entity_poly.pdbx_seq_one_letter_code
_entity_poly.pdbx_strand_id
1 'polypeptide(L)'
;MSALKGILVAIFLATLMTIVWAFAIPTLGDNALGFVRSGTLSDRSSEPQWVPNTGIVGNVSIGPIRPVCFVPQNSTNTVPSTGTSTTVVVTSQAGEQTSIPVNWSIWAGCELSGLFKAELSPGIYSLTLSNCLQDTSFPGCSQSPPFGASALPITVQVDRGRLTPVNVEIDTGIR
;
A
#
# COMPACT_ATOMS: atom_id res chain seq x y z
N MET A 1 -39.24 -16.20 55.48
CA MET A 1 -39.88 -16.63 54.21
C MET A 1 -39.08 -16.05 53.05
N SER A 2 -38.69 -16.91 52.09
CA SER A 2 -38.12 -16.62 50.76
C SER A 2 -36.66 -16.11 50.73
N ALA A 3 -35.61 -16.94 50.57
CA ALA A 3 -35.19 -17.76 49.41
C ALA A 3 -34.78 -16.91 48.18
N LEU A 4 -33.47 -16.64 48.00
CA LEU A 4 -32.49 -17.45 47.24
C LEU A 4 -32.77 -17.47 45.72
N LYS A 5 -32.26 -16.45 45.00
CA LYS A 5 -32.11 -16.43 43.53
C LYS A 5 -30.91 -15.55 43.20
N GLY A 6 -29.88 -16.11 42.58
CA GLY A 6 -28.71 -15.36 42.14
C GLY A 6 -27.38 -16.12 42.13
N ILE A 7 -27.38 -17.45 42.21
CA ILE A 7 -26.22 -18.28 41.88
C ILE A 7 -26.46 -18.80 40.46
N LEU A 8 -26.03 -18.02 39.47
CA LEU A 8 -26.05 -18.41 38.05
C LEU A 8 -24.86 -17.74 37.33
N VAL A 9 -23.70 -17.79 37.98
CA VAL A 9 -22.40 -17.44 37.42
C VAL A 9 -21.42 -18.46 38.00
N ALA A 10 -21.32 -19.64 37.39
CA ALA A 10 -20.19 -20.60 37.50
C ALA A 10 -20.56 -22.03 37.03
N ILE A 11 -21.29 -22.25 35.94
CA ILE A 11 -21.41 -23.60 35.36
C ILE A 11 -21.53 -23.50 33.84
N PHE A 12 -20.41 -23.33 33.12
CA PHE A 12 -20.28 -23.68 31.70
C PHE A 12 -18.79 -23.78 31.29
N LEU A 13 -17.99 -24.44 32.14
CA LEU A 13 -16.59 -24.79 31.87
C LEU A 13 -16.42 -26.30 32.10
N ALA A 14 -17.10 -27.10 31.28
CA ALA A 14 -16.90 -28.55 31.19
C ALA A 14 -17.62 -29.14 29.96
N THR A 15 -16.97 -29.12 28.80
CA THR A 15 -17.13 -30.09 27.68
C THR A 15 -15.84 -29.96 26.85
N LEU A 16 -14.81 -30.80 27.00
CA LEU A 16 -14.72 -32.24 26.70
C LEU A 16 -14.90 -32.52 25.20
N MET A 17 -13.78 -32.61 24.47
CA MET A 17 -13.53 -33.60 23.41
C MET A 17 -12.05 -33.56 23.03
N THR A 18 -11.29 -34.39 23.74
CA THR A 18 -9.96 -34.88 23.38
C THR A 18 -10.02 -35.64 22.07
N ILE A 19 -9.24 -35.25 21.07
CA ILE A 19 -8.97 -36.08 19.90
C ILE A 19 -7.50 -36.48 19.94
N VAL A 20 -7.27 -37.67 20.51
CA VAL A 20 -6.01 -38.42 20.50
C VAL A 20 -6.00 -39.21 19.20
N TRP A 21 -5.09 -38.87 18.27
CA TRP A 21 -4.73 -39.79 17.20
C TRP A 21 -3.42 -40.47 17.58
N ALA A 22 -3.54 -41.68 18.11
CA ALA A 22 -2.48 -42.67 18.08
C ALA A 22 -2.83 -43.66 16.97
N PHE A 23 -2.04 -43.70 15.91
CA PHE A 23 -1.99 -44.88 15.03
C PHE A 23 -0.54 -45.29 14.82
N ALA A 24 -0.40 -46.60 14.85
CA ALA A 24 0.80 -47.36 15.11
C ALA A 24 1.84 -47.32 13.97
N ILE A 25 3.06 -47.53 14.43
CA ILE A 25 4.27 -47.89 13.70
C ILE A 25 4.04 -49.22 12.92
N PRO A 26 4.62 -49.36 11.73
CA PRO A 26 5.36 -50.59 11.44
C PRO A 26 6.85 -50.31 11.27
N THR A 27 7.63 -51.17 11.91
CA THR A 27 9.08 -51.19 11.99
C THR A 27 9.71 -51.88 10.77
N LEU A 28 10.99 -51.52 10.56
CA LEU A 28 12.09 -52.33 10.01
C LEU A 28 12.21 -52.50 8.49
N GLY A 29 13.22 -51.81 7.96
CA GLY A 29 13.93 -52.10 6.71
C GLY A 29 15.30 -51.41 6.77
N ASP A 30 16.32 -52.19 7.13
CA ASP A 30 17.72 -51.79 7.34
C ASP A 30 18.46 -51.26 6.10
N ASN A 31 19.53 -50.52 6.40
CA ASN A 31 20.71 -50.19 5.57
C ASN A 31 20.65 -48.94 4.67
N ALA A 32 21.08 -47.81 5.23
CA ALA A 32 22.07 -46.96 4.56
C ALA A 32 22.77 -46.04 5.58
N LEU A 33 24.04 -46.33 5.83
CA LEU A 33 24.99 -45.39 6.41
C LEU A 33 25.05 -44.15 5.51
N GLY A 34 24.54 -43.03 6.00
CA GLY A 34 24.61 -41.73 5.35
C GLY A 34 24.68 -40.64 6.39
N PHE A 35 25.89 -40.33 6.85
CA PHE A 35 26.17 -39.07 7.55
C PHE A 35 25.86 -37.92 6.58
N VAL A 36 24.66 -37.34 6.67
CA VAL A 36 24.36 -36.04 6.06
C VAL A 36 23.96 -35.10 7.18
N ARG A 37 25.02 -34.47 7.68
CA ARG A 37 25.10 -33.14 8.27
C ARG A 37 23.75 -32.42 8.31
N SER A 38 23.24 -32.21 9.52
CA SER A 38 22.17 -31.27 9.82
C SER A 38 22.51 -29.89 9.25
N GLY A 39 22.08 -29.66 8.01
CA GLY A 39 21.87 -28.31 7.50
C GLY A 39 20.53 -27.90 8.06
N THR A 40 20.55 -27.10 9.12
CA THR A 40 19.44 -26.22 9.45
C THR A 40 19.10 -25.45 8.17
N LEU A 41 18.04 -25.88 7.48
CA LEU A 41 17.30 -25.02 6.58
C LEU A 41 16.74 -23.93 7.48
N SER A 42 17.58 -22.92 7.72
CA SER A 42 17.15 -21.62 8.18
C SER A 42 16.20 -21.18 7.09
N ASP A 43 14.91 -21.36 7.37
CA ASP A 43 13.82 -20.70 6.69
C ASP A 43 14.04 -19.21 6.94
N ARG A 44 14.93 -18.65 6.12
CA ARG A 44 15.35 -17.26 6.17
C ARG A 44 14.18 -16.55 5.53
N SER A 45 13.13 -16.32 6.35
CA SER A 45 12.15 -15.27 6.16
C SER A 45 12.92 -14.10 5.60
N SER A 46 12.76 -13.89 4.29
CA SER A 46 13.54 -12.91 3.54
C SER A 46 12.99 -11.56 3.93
N GLU A 47 13.42 -11.09 5.09
CA GLU A 47 13.19 -9.76 5.56
C GLU A 47 13.64 -8.82 4.44
N PRO A 48 12.77 -7.89 3.98
CA PRO A 48 13.05 -7.07 2.82
C PRO A 48 14.36 -6.30 3.04
N GLN A 49 15.41 -6.78 2.38
CA GLN A 49 16.75 -6.22 2.53
C GLN A 49 16.74 -4.81 1.93
N TRP A 50 16.91 -3.79 2.76
CA TRP A 50 16.98 -2.39 2.32
C TRP A 50 18.20 -2.23 1.40
N VAL A 51 17.95 -1.80 0.16
CA VAL A 51 18.98 -1.53 -0.84
C VAL A 51 18.90 -0.04 -1.18
N PRO A 52 19.95 0.76 -0.95
CA PRO A 52 19.93 2.18 -1.26
C PRO A 52 19.60 2.41 -2.74
N ASN A 53 18.91 3.52 -3.03
CA ASN A 53 18.41 3.88 -4.37
C ASN A 53 17.40 2.90 -4.99
N THR A 54 16.77 2.05 -4.18
CA THR A 54 15.65 1.20 -4.60
C THR A 54 14.35 1.86 -4.19
N GLY A 55 13.39 1.98 -5.11
CA GLY A 55 12.07 2.52 -4.78
C GLY A 55 11.36 3.15 -5.95
N ILE A 56 10.63 4.23 -5.68
CA ILE A 56 9.86 4.99 -6.67
C ILE A 56 10.23 6.46 -6.64
N VAL A 57 10.20 7.08 -7.80
CA VAL A 57 10.32 8.53 -7.98
C VAL A 57 9.33 8.95 -9.05
N GLY A 58 8.68 10.08 -8.87
CA GLY A 58 7.64 10.44 -9.80
C GLY A 58 7.11 11.84 -9.63
N ASN A 59 6.18 12.14 -10.52
CA ASN A 59 5.42 13.37 -10.51
C ASN A 59 3.92 13.06 -10.58
N VAL A 60 3.15 13.97 -10.02
CA VAL A 60 1.69 13.98 -10.08
C VAL A 60 1.26 15.33 -10.65
N SER A 61 0.49 15.34 -11.73
CA SER A 61 -0.21 16.51 -12.24
C SER A 61 -1.71 16.35 -12.06
N ILE A 62 -2.36 17.40 -11.55
CA ILE A 62 -3.81 17.49 -11.40
C ILE A 62 -4.25 18.83 -11.99
N GLY A 63 -5.00 18.79 -13.07
CA GLY A 63 -5.48 20.01 -13.70
C GLY A 63 -6.58 19.74 -14.71
N PRO A 64 -7.30 20.79 -15.13
CA PRO A 64 -7.28 22.14 -14.57
C PRO A 64 -8.04 22.24 -13.23
N ILE A 65 -7.56 22.98 -12.25
CA ILE A 65 -8.21 23.09 -10.91
C ILE A 65 -9.22 24.23 -10.80
N ARG A 66 -9.39 25.02 -11.86
CA ARG A 66 -10.34 26.13 -11.96
C ARG A 66 -10.66 26.43 -13.43
N PRO A 67 -11.83 27.00 -13.77
CA PRO A 67 -12.22 27.27 -15.16
C PRO A 67 -11.35 28.32 -15.86
N VAL A 68 -10.87 29.33 -15.12
CA VAL A 68 -10.07 30.44 -15.68
C VAL A 68 -8.71 30.49 -15.00
N CYS A 69 -7.66 30.37 -15.80
CA CYS A 69 -6.28 30.46 -15.36
C CYS A 69 -5.86 31.92 -15.19
N PHE A 70 -5.36 32.26 -14.01
CA PHE A 70 -4.60 33.48 -13.83
C PHE A 70 -3.15 33.16 -14.18
N VAL A 71 -2.69 33.70 -15.31
CA VAL A 71 -1.29 33.62 -15.73
C VAL A 71 -0.58 34.95 -15.39
N PRO A 72 -0.04 35.14 -14.18
CA PRO A 72 1.10 36.04 -14.05
C PRO A 72 2.28 35.35 -14.73
N GLN A 73 2.97 36.05 -15.63
CA GLN A 73 4.08 35.54 -16.46
C GLN A 73 5.28 34.94 -15.70
N ASN A 74 5.23 34.83 -14.37
CA ASN A 74 6.29 34.28 -13.53
C ASN A 74 5.83 33.88 -12.10
N SER A 75 4.55 33.54 -11.87
CA SER A 75 4.11 33.20 -10.51
C SER A 75 3.97 31.69 -10.29
N THR A 76 4.95 31.10 -9.63
CA THR A 76 4.71 29.93 -8.78
C THR A 76 4.04 30.45 -7.50
N ASN A 77 2.71 30.45 -7.47
CA ASN A 77 1.97 30.85 -6.27
C ASN A 77 1.86 29.67 -5.30
N THR A 78 1.94 29.95 -4.00
CA THR A 78 1.66 28.96 -2.95
C THR A 78 0.23 28.45 -3.10
N VAL A 79 0.09 27.14 -3.14
CA VAL A 79 -1.18 26.45 -3.39
C VAL A 79 -2.13 26.63 -2.19
N PRO A 80 -3.46 26.85 -2.39
CA PRO A 80 -4.45 26.76 -1.32
C PRO A 80 -4.50 25.35 -0.71
N SER A 81 -4.54 25.26 0.62
CA SER A 81 -4.16 24.10 1.43
C SER A 81 -4.82 22.74 1.14
N THR A 82 -5.97 22.70 0.46
CA THR A 82 -6.71 21.45 0.20
C THR A 82 -6.12 20.61 -0.93
N GLY A 83 -5.43 21.22 -1.90
CA GLY A 83 -4.70 20.47 -2.95
C GLY A 83 -3.33 19.98 -2.49
N THR A 84 -2.74 20.61 -1.46
CA THR A 84 -1.39 20.29 -0.98
C THR A 84 -1.33 19.19 0.07
N SER A 85 -2.46 18.82 0.68
CA SER A 85 -2.52 17.77 1.68
C SER A 85 -2.56 16.37 1.08
N THR A 86 -2.73 16.27 -0.24
CA THR A 86 -2.76 14.99 -0.95
C THR A 86 -1.38 14.35 -0.96
N THR A 87 -1.33 13.09 -0.54
CA THR A 87 -0.12 12.25 -0.53
C THR A 87 -0.29 11.09 -1.50
N VAL A 88 0.82 10.51 -1.95
CA VAL A 88 0.80 9.22 -2.65
C VAL A 88 0.75 8.13 -1.60
N VAL A 89 -0.25 7.26 -1.66
CA VAL A 89 -0.36 6.10 -0.78
C VAL A 89 0.08 4.87 -1.56
N VAL A 90 1.12 4.22 -1.04
CA VAL A 90 1.68 2.98 -1.60
C VAL A 90 1.20 1.82 -0.76
N THR A 91 0.55 0.85 -1.38
CA THR A 91 0.11 -0.38 -0.74
C THR A 91 0.97 -1.54 -1.25
N SER A 92 1.66 -2.22 -0.35
CA SER A 92 2.41 -3.44 -0.67
C SER A 92 1.45 -4.58 -1.00
N GLN A 93 1.95 -5.63 -1.67
CA GLN A 93 1.15 -6.84 -1.91
C GLN A 93 0.66 -7.51 -0.60
N ALA A 94 1.37 -7.29 0.52
CA ALA A 94 0.96 -7.76 1.84
C ALA A 94 -0.14 -6.89 2.49
N GLY A 95 -0.53 -5.78 1.85
CA GLY A 95 -1.56 -4.85 2.33
C GLY A 95 -1.04 -3.72 3.21
N GLU A 96 0.27 -3.62 3.44
CA GLU A 96 0.86 -2.53 4.22
C GLU A 96 0.81 -1.22 3.43
N GLN A 97 0.37 -0.15 4.09
CA GLN A 97 0.25 1.17 3.47
C GLN A 97 1.32 2.14 3.97
N THR A 98 1.94 2.85 3.04
CA THR A 98 2.89 3.94 3.33
C THR A 98 2.43 5.21 2.62
N SER A 99 2.29 6.31 3.37
CA SER A 99 1.98 7.62 2.81
C SER A 99 3.26 8.38 2.49
N ILE A 100 3.38 8.84 1.25
CA ILE A 100 4.54 9.57 0.74
C ILE A 100 4.11 11.02 0.50
N PRO A 101 4.78 11.99 1.15
CA PRO A 101 4.48 13.39 0.90
C PRO A 101 4.82 13.78 -0.54
N VAL A 102 3.95 14.59 -1.14
CA VAL A 102 4.16 15.15 -2.47
C VAL A 102 4.53 16.63 -2.30
N ASN A 103 5.59 17.06 -2.97
CA ASN A 103 6.01 18.46 -2.98
C ASN A 103 5.28 19.22 -4.09
N TRP A 104 4.16 19.84 -3.73
CA TRP A 104 3.23 20.49 -4.65
C TRP A 104 3.62 21.91 -5.05
N SER A 105 3.30 22.28 -6.28
CA SER A 105 3.40 23.62 -6.85
C SER A 105 2.20 23.92 -7.75
N ILE A 106 1.78 25.18 -7.84
CA ILE A 106 0.79 25.59 -8.87
C ILE A 106 1.55 26.09 -10.10
N TRP A 107 1.23 25.51 -11.25
CA TRP A 107 1.64 26.02 -12.55
C TRP A 107 0.51 26.84 -13.20
N ALA A 108 0.86 28.04 -13.69
CA ALA A 108 -0.04 28.96 -14.40
C ALA A 108 -1.40 29.22 -13.70
N GLY A 109 -1.47 29.10 -12.37
CA GLY A 109 -2.71 29.25 -11.60
C GLY A 109 -3.72 28.11 -11.75
N CYS A 110 -3.45 27.08 -12.56
CA CYS A 110 -4.46 26.15 -13.05
C CYS A 110 -4.11 24.68 -12.89
N GLU A 111 -2.86 24.34 -12.71
CA GLU A 111 -2.43 22.95 -12.61
C GLU A 111 -1.64 22.77 -11.32
N LEU A 112 -1.97 21.73 -10.57
CA LEU A 112 -1.14 21.27 -9.46
C LEU A 112 -0.12 20.30 -10.03
N SER A 113 1.16 20.62 -9.86
CA SER A 113 2.25 19.71 -10.21
C SER A 113 3.06 19.42 -8.96
N GLY A 114 3.25 18.15 -8.67
CA GLY A 114 3.93 17.70 -7.47
C GLY A 114 4.97 16.63 -7.76
N LEU A 115 6.08 16.64 -7.02
CA LEU A 115 7.11 15.60 -7.09
C LEU A 115 7.11 14.75 -5.83
N PHE A 116 7.37 13.46 -5.98
CA PHE A 116 7.51 12.53 -4.86
C PHE A 116 8.65 11.55 -5.08
N LYS A 117 9.19 11.05 -3.96
CA LYS A 117 10.21 10.00 -3.95
C LYS A 117 10.04 9.18 -2.67
N ALA A 118 10.14 7.87 -2.79
CA ALA A 118 10.25 6.99 -1.64
C ALA A 118 11.19 5.83 -1.93
N GLU A 119 11.91 5.43 -0.89
CA GLU A 119 12.71 4.22 -0.90
C GLU A 119 11.81 3.05 -0.48
N LEU A 120 11.78 2.01 -1.31
CA LEU A 120 10.96 0.82 -1.10
C LEU A 120 11.82 -0.41 -1.36
N SER A 121 11.51 -1.51 -0.69
CA SER A 121 12.11 -2.79 -1.04
C SER A 121 11.67 -3.24 -2.44
N PRO A 122 12.42 -4.13 -3.10
CA PRO A 122 11.98 -4.71 -4.37
C PRO A 122 10.65 -5.46 -4.19
N GLY A 123 9.69 -5.25 -5.08
CA GLY A 123 8.36 -5.83 -4.97
C GLY A 123 7.33 -5.18 -5.89
N ILE A 124 6.10 -5.66 -5.82
CA ILE A 124 4.96 -5.09 -6.54
C ILE A 124 4.14 -4.26 -5.57
N TYR A 125 3.82 -3.04 -5.99
CA TYR A 125 3.08 -2.07 -5.19
C TYR A 125 1.90 -1.50 -5.97
N SER A 126 0.84 -1.17 -5.25
CA SER A 126 -0.31 -0.41 -5.75
C SER A 126 -0.21 1.03 -5.25
N LEU A 127 -0.21 1.99 -6.16
CA LEU A 127 -0.09 3.42 -5.85
C LEU A 127 -1.43 4.10 -6.10
N THR A 128 -1.87 4.87 -5.12
CA THR A 128 -3.06 5.72 -5.21
C THR A 128 -2.79 7.09 -4.59
N LEU A 129 -3.74 8.01 -4.69
CA LEU A 129 -3.70 9.26 -3.94
C LEU A 129 -4.56 9.14 -2.69
N SER A 130 -4.16 9.80 -1.59
CA SER A 130 -4.95 9.82 -0.36
C SER A 130 -6.38 10.31 -0.57
N ASN A 131 -6.60 11.20 -1.53
CA ASN A 131 -7.94 11.68 -1.87
C ASN A 131 -8.83 10.56 -2.43
N CYS A 132 -8.28 9.64 -3.22
CA CYS A 132 -9.03 8.50 -3.75
C CYS A 132 -9.48 7.51 -2.66
N LEU A 133 -8.79 7.49 -1.52
CA LEU A 133 -9.18 6.68 -0.38
C LEU A 133 -10.30 7.32 0.44
N GLN A 134 -10.37 8.65 0.46
CA GLN A 134 -11.39 9.41 1.18
C GLN A 134 -12.65 9.60 0.36
N ASP A 135 -12.49 9.86 -0.94
CA ASP A 135 -13.55 10.13 -1.88
C ASP A 135 -13.25 9.50 -3.25
N THR A 136 -13.95 8.40 -3.55
CA THR A 136 -13.83 7.69 -4.83
C THR A 136 -14.36 8.49 -6.02
N SER A 137 -15.11 9.57 -5.78
CA SER A 137 -15.60 10.47 -6.83
C SER A 137 -14.58 11.55 -7.23
N PHE A 138 -13.46 11.65 -6.49
CA PHE A 138 -12.37 12.56 -6.85
C PHE A 138 -11.82 12.22 -8.26
N PRO A 139 -11.51 13.22 -9.10
CA PRO A 139 -11.00 12.98 -10.44
C PRO A 139 -9.75 12.08 -10.45
N GLY A 140 -9.67 11.17 -11.43
CA GLY A 140 -8.56 10.20 -11.56
C GLY A 140 -8.65 8.98 -10.65
N CYS A 141 -9.61 8.92 -9.73
CA CYS A 141 -9.82 7.76 -8.84
C CYS A 141 -10.71 6.66 -9.44
N SER A 142 -11.30 6.91 -10.61
CA SER A 142 -12.08 5.90 -11.33
C SER A 142 -11.17 5.06 -12.23
N GLN A 143 -11.46 3.77 -12.34
CA GLN A 143 -10.69 2.83 -13.17
C GLN A 143 -10.85 3.05 -14.69
N SER A 144 -11.75 3.97 -15.08
CA SER A 144 -12.01 4.33 -16.47
C SER A 144 -12.06 5.86 -16.60
N PRO A 145 -10.91 6.53 -16.51
CA PRO A 145 -10.86 7.97 -16.65
C PRO A 145 -11.20 8.37 -18.10
N PRO A 146 -11.96 9.45 -18.29
CA PRO A 146 -12.13 10.01 -19.61
C PRO A 146 -10.81 10.64 -20.10
N PHE A 147 -10.60 10.65 -21.41
CA PHE A 147 -9.54 11.41 -22.09
C PHE A 147 -8.06 11.04 -21.80
N GLY A 148 -7.75 9.77 -21.50
CA GLY A 148 -6.35 9.30 -21.44
C GLY A 148 -5.60 9.70 -20.17
N ALA A 149 -6.31 10.21 -19.15
CA ALA A 149 -5.76 10.42 -17.82
C ALA A 149 -5.41 9.09 -17.13
N SER A 150 -4.59 9.17 -16.08
CA SER A 150 -4.20 8.02 -15.26
C SER A 150 -5.37 7.52 -14.43
N ALA A 151 -5.62 6.22 -14.49
CA ALA A 151 -6.60 5.55 -13.65
C ALA A 151 -5.91 5.08 -12.36
N LEU A 152 -6.31 5.61 -11.20
CA LEU A 152 -5.82 5.11 -9.92
C LEU A 152 -6.72 3.99 -9.38
N PRO A 153 -6.15 3.00 -8.68
CA PRO A 153 -4.73 2.82 -8.40
C PRO A 153 -3.93 2.28 -9.60
N ILE A 154 -2.64 2.65 -9.67
CA ILE A 154 -1.68 2.07 -10.64
C ILE A 154 -0.79 1.02 -9.97
N THR A 155 -0.44 -0.02 -10.72
CA THR A 155 0.51 -1.05 -10.23
C THR A 155 1.91 -0.73 -10.71
N VAL A 156 2.89 -0.77 -9.81
CA VAL A 156 4.30 -0.50 -10.11
C VAL A 156 5.15 -1.63 -9.56
N GLN A 157 6.06 -2.14 -10.40
CA GLN A 157 7.09 -3.08 -9.99
C GLN A 157 8.37 -2.31 -9.65
N VAL A 158 8.84 -2.45 -8.42
CA VAL A 158 10.10 -1.90 -7.94
C VAL A 158 11.18 -2.97 -8.05
N ASP A 159 12.18 -2.70 -8.88
CA ASP A 159 13.34 -3.59 -9.01
C ASP A 159 14.51 -3.12 -8.17
N ARG A 160 15.32 -4.09 -7.74
CA ARG A 160 16.48 -3.84 -6.87
C ARG A 160 17.49 -2.88 -7.51
N GLY A 161 17.93 -1.91 -6.72
CA GLY A 161 19.03 -1.00 -7.05
C GLY A 161 18.65 0.14 -8.00
N ARG A 162 17.35 0.37 -8.26
CA ARG A 162 16.88 1.49 -9.08
C ARG A 162 15.62 2.15 -8.53
N LEU A 163 15.47 3.44 -8.85
CA LEU A 163 14.23 4.17 -8.67
C LEU A 163 13.36 3.98 -9.90
N THR A 164 12.15 3.48 -9.71
CA THR A 164 11.18 3.26 -10.77
C THR A 164 10.43 4.57 -11.03
N PRO A 165 10.45 5.11 -12.26
CA PRO A 165 9.75 6.35 -12.58
C PRO A 165 8.24 6.10 -12.64
N VAL A 166 7.47 7.03 -12.07
CA VAL A 166 6.01 7.00 -12.07
C VAL A 166 5.48 8.39 -12.44
N ASN A 167 4.61 8.45 -13.45
CA ASN A 167 3.91 9.67 -13.82
C ASN A 167 2.41 9.45 -13.60
N VAL A 168 1.77 10.34 -12.85
CA VAL A 168 0.32 10.33 -12.63
C VAL A 168 -0.23 11.64 -13.15
N GLU A 169 -1.12 11.56 -14.13
CA GLU A 169 -1.78 12.72 -14.73
C GLU A 169 -3.29 12.61 -14.55
N ILE A 170 -3.90 13.61 -13.92
CA ILE A 170 -5.32 13.63 -13.60
C ILE A 170 -5.95 14.85 -14.28
N ASP A 171 -6.87 14.57 -15.21
CA ASP A 171 -7.78 15.56 -15.77
C ASP A 171 -9.01 15.69 -14.87
N THR A 172 -9.29 16.90 -14.39
CA THR A 172 -10.48 17.19 -13.57
C THR A 172 -11.75 17.35 -14.41
N GLY A 173 -11.63 17.55 -15.73
CA GLY A 173 -12.73 17.85 -16.64
C GLY A 173 -13.27 19.28 -16.56
N ILE A 174 -12.68 20.16 -15.74
CA ILE A 174 -13.07 21.58 -15.66
C ILE A 174 -12.66 22.29 -16.97
N ARG A 175 -13.54 23.11 -17.56
CA ARG A 175 -13.28 23.88 -18.79
C ARG A 175 -13.94 25.24 -18.75
#